data_AF-A0A836EUC6-F1
#
_entry.id   AF-A0A836EUC6-F1
#
_cell.length_a   1.000
_cell.length_b   1.000
_cell.length_c   1.000
_cell.angle_alpha   90.00
_cell.angle_beta   90.00
_cell.angle_gamma   90.00
#
_symmetry.space_group_name_H-M   'P 1'
#
loop_
_entity.id
_entity.type
_entity.pdbx_description
1 polymer ?
#
loop_
_entity_poly.entity_id
_entity_poly.type
_entity_poly.pdbx_seq_one_letter_code
_entity_poly.pdbx_strand_id
1 'polypeptide(L)'
;MNRTSVFKWCREFKNGRTSVHDDQRSGRPSILTDDIVEKIENALRDDRRLTVNELSAMFPQISRSLLHETIAEMGCTSCIYKVWALEKPSIV
;
A
#
# COMPACT_ATOMS: atom_id res chain seq x y z
N MET A 1 -1.44 29.97 -13.70
CA MET A 1 -0.11 29.39 -14.01
C MET A 1 0.96 30.41 -13.65
N ASN A 2 1.91 30.05 -12.77
CA ASN A 2 3.05 30.89 -12.39
C ASN A 2 4.20 30.72 -13.39
N ARG A 3 4.96 31.80 -13.65
CA ARG A 3 6.12 31.81 -14.58
C ARG A 3 7.10 30.66 -14.29
N THR A 4 7.36 30.38 -13.01
CA THR A 4 8.28 29.32 -12.57
C THR A 4 7.85 27.92 -13.02
N SER A 5 6.55 27.60 -13.00
CA SER A 5 6.07 26.29 -13.47
C SER A 5 6.17 26.15 -14.97
N VAL A 6 5.92 27.23 -15.73
CA VAL A 6 6.11 27.24 -17.18
C VAL A 6 7.57 26.94 -17.55
N PHE A 7 8.53 27.58 -16.86
CA PHE A 7 9.95 27.30 -17.08
C PHE A 7 10.36 25.87 -16.73
N LYS A 8 9.82 25.31 -15.63
CA LYS A 8 10.05 23.90 -15.27
C LYS A 8 9.55 22.96 -16.36
N TRP A 9 8.29 23.09 -16.78
CA TRP A 9 7.73 22.26 -17.84
C TRP A 9 8.49 22.39 -19.17
N CYS A 10 8.83 23.61 -19.59
CA CYS A 10 9.65 23.83 -20.79
C CYS A 10 11.01 23.12 -20.70
N ARG A 11 11.63 23.03 -19.52
CA ARG A 11 12.89 22.30 -19.31
C ARG A 11 12.68 20.79 -19.38
N GLU A 12 11.66 20.27 -18.69
CA GLU A 12 11.37 18.83 -18.68
C GLU A 12 11.04 18.30 -20.09
N PHE A 13 10.24 19.03 -20.87
CA PHE A 13 9.95 18.67 -22.27
C PHE A 13 11.21 18.72 -23.15
N LYS A 14 12.08 19.72 -22.96
CA LYS A 14 13.38 19.78 -23.65
C LYS A 14 14.30 18.62 -23.28
N ASN A 15 14.21 18.11 -22.06
CA ASN A 15 14.96 16.96 -21.57
C ASN A 15 14.34 15.61 -22.01
N GLY A 16 13.30 15.63 -22.84
CA GLY A 16 12.72 14.41 -23.42
C GLY A 16 11.54 13.83 -22.66
N ARG A 17 10.99 14.52 -21.64
CA ARG A 17 9.71 14.12 -21.03
C ARG A 17 8.62 14.20 -22.10
N THR A 18 7.90 13.11 -22.35
CA THR A 18 6.77 13.07 -23.30
C THR A 18 5.40 13.01 -22.60
N SER A 19 5.37 12.65 -21.32
CA SER A 19 4.16 12.56 -20.52
C SER A 19 3.82 13.88 -19.82
N VAL A 20 2.54 14.27 -19.90
CA VAL A 20 1.96 15.43 -19.21
C VAL A 20 1.48 15.07 -17.79
N HIS A 21 1.36 13.77 -17.48
CA HIS A 21 0.96 13.33 -16.15
C HIS A 21 2.10 13.53 -15.16
N ASP A 22 1.77 13.84 -13.90
CA ASP A 22 2.75 13.85 -12.82
C ASP A 22 3.39 12.47 -12.67
N ASP A 23 4.68 12.42 -12.37
CA ASP A 23 5.32 11.16 -11.99
C ASP A 23 4.71 10.65 -10.68
N GLN A 24 4.78 9.34 -10.47
CA GLN A 24 4.29 8.72 -9.25
C GLN A 24 4.96 9.40 -8.06
N ARG A 25 4.15 10.14 -7.29
CA ARG A 25 4.65 10.83 -6.10
C ARG A 25 4.98 9.76 -5.09
N SER A 26 6.24 9.73 -4.64
CA SER A 26 6.60 9.02 -3.43
C SER A 26 5.74 9.59 -2.29
N GLY A 27 4.79 8.80 -1.80
CA GLY A 27 3.97 9.14 -0.65
C GLY A 27 4.80 9.26 0.62
N ARG A 28 4.13 9.42 1.76
CA ARG A 28 4.80 9.31 3.07
C ARG A 28 5.54 7.98 3.11
N PRO A 29 6.85 7.94 3.44
CA PRO A 29 7.53 6.67 3.63
C PRO A 29 6.78 5.91 4.72
N SER A 30 6.15 4.81 4.34
CA SER A 30 5.55 3.91 5.30
C SER A 30 6.69 3.32 6.13
N ILE A 31 6.43 3.02 7.41
CA ILE A 31 7.39 2.34 8.29
C ILE A 31 7.70 0.91 7.77
N LEU A 32 6.97 0.47 6.74
CA LEU A 32 7.16 -0.79 6.06
C LEU A 32 8.40 -0.73 5.18
N THR A 33 9.46 -1.40 5.65
CA THR A 33 10.57 -1.78 4.78
C THR A 33 10.16 -2.93 3.88
N ASP A 34 10.76 -3.05 2.70
CA ASP A 34 10.47 -4.12 1.73
C ASP A 34 10.53 -5.52 2.35
N ASP A 35 11.48 -5.77 3.28
CA ASP A 35 11.60 -7.04 4.03
C ASP A 35 10.35 -7.38 4.85
N ILE A 36 9.69 -6.37 5.42
CA ILE A 36 8.47 -6.57 6.22
C ILE A 36 7.29 -6.89 5.29
N VAL A 37 7.21 -6.18 4.16
CA VAL A 37 6.19 -6.41 3.13
C VAL A 37 6.32 -7.84 2.59
N GLU A 38 7.54 -8.28 2.28
CA GLU A 38 7.82 -9.63 1.79
C GLU A 38 7.43 -10.71 2.81
N LYS A 39 7.70 -10.49 4.11
CA LYS A 39 7.30 -11.41 5.18
C LYS A 39 5.78 -11.54 5.31
N ILE A 40 5.05 -10.43 5.21
CA ILE A 40 3.57 -10.45 5.23
C ILE A 40 3.05 -11.19 4.00
N GLU A 41 3.62 -10.93 2.82
CA GLU A 41 3.23 -11.59 1.58
C GLU A 41 3.46 -13.10 1.66
N ASN A 42 4.62 -13.53 2.16
CA ASN A 42 4.93 -14.95 2.34
C ASN A 42 3.99 -15.62 3.34
N ALA A 43 3.70 -14.99 4.48
CA ALA A 43 2.74 -15.51 5.45
C ALA A 43 1.34 -15.70 4.82
N LEU A 44 0.88 -14.74 4.03
CA LEU A 44 -0.39 -14.82 3.31
C LEU A 44 -0.39 -15.85 2.16
N ARG A 45 0.76 -16.05 1.51
CA ARG A 45 0.94 -17.08 0.47
C ARG A 45 0.89 -18.48 1.07
N ASP A 46 1.51 -18.66 2.23
CA ASP A 46 1.56 -19.93 2.96
C ASP A 46 0.19 -20.28 3.56
N ASP A 47 -0.48 -19.31 4.19
CA ASP A 47 -1.86 -19.49 4.68
C ASP A 47 -2.77 -18.30 4.34
N ARG A 48 -3.60 -18.51 3.32
CA ARG A 48 -4.60 -17.54 2.84
C ARG A 48 -5.79 -17.35 3.80
N ARG A 49 -5.85 -18.07 4.91
CA ARG A 49 -6.91 -17.97 5.92
C ARG A 49 -6.55 -17.07 7.10
N LEU A 50 -5.31 -16.57 7.14
CA LEU A 50 -4.86 -15.66 8.20
C LEU A 50 -5.74 -14.42 8.29
N THR A 51 -6.11 -14.09 9.51
CA THR A 51 -6.85 -12.88 9.88
C THR A 51 -5.90 -11.74 10.20
N VAL A 52 -6.39 -10.50 10.17
CA VAL A 52 -5.58 -9.31 10.54
C VAL A 52 -5.12 -9.37 12.00
N ASN A 53 -5.88 -10.01 12.88
CA ASN A 53 -5.49 -10.20 14.28
C ASN A 53 -4.28 -11.14 14.41
N GLU A 54 -4.25 -12.24 13.64
CA GLU A 54 -3.11 -13.17 13.61
C GLU A 54 -1.87 -12.49 13.00
N LEU A 55 -2.03 -11.74 11.91
CA LEU A 55 -0.95 -10.94 11.33
C LEU A 55 -0.44 -9.88 12.32
N SER A 56 -1.33 -9.21 13.05
CA SER A 56 -0.94 -8.23 14.07
C SER A 56 -0.18 -8.86 15.24
N ALA A 57 -0.45 -10.13 15.55
CA ALA A 57 0.29 -10.87 16.58
C ALA A 57 1.67 -11.32 16.07
N MET A 58 1.79 -11.69 14.80
CA MET A 58 3.08 -12.04 14.17
C MET A 58 3.97 -10.82 13.90
N PHE A 59 3.36 -9.67 13.63
CA PHE A 59 4.05 -8.42 13.32
C PHE A 59 3.65 -7.29 14.30
N PRO A 60 3.99 -7.40 15.60
CA PRO A 60 3.60 -6.42 16.62
C PRO A 60 4.17 -5.01 16.38
N GLN A 61 5.23 -4.89 15.57
CA GLN A 61 5.84 -3.63 15.16
C GLN A 61 5.01 -2.84 14.13
N ILE A 62 3.94 -3.44 13.58
CA ILE A 62 3.10 -2.84 12.55
C ILE A 62 1.73 -2.54 13.13
N SER A 63 1.20 -1.34 12.89
CA SER A 63 -0.16 -1.01 13.29
C SER A 63 -1.18 -1.78 12.43
N ARG A 64 -2.32 -2.15 13.03
CA ARG A 64 -3.43 -2.78 12.29
C ARG A 64 -3.85 -2.00 11.05
N SER A 65 -3.91 -0.67 11.14
CA SER A 65 -4.23 0.20 9.99
C SER A 65 -3.27 0.02 8.82
N LEU A 66 -1.98 -0.12 9.11
CA LEU A 66 -0.94 -0.26 8.11
C LEU A 66 -0.95 -1.66 7.49
N LEU A 67 -1.27 -2.70 8.29
CA LEU A 67 -1.52 -4.05 7.78
C LEU A 67 -2.69 -4.07 6.78
N HIS A 68 -3.80 -3.38 7.06
CA HIS A 68 -4.91 -3.29 6.11
C HIS A 68 -4.51 -2.62 4.79
N GLU A 69 -3.73 -1.56 4.86
CA GLU A 69 -3.21 -0.86 3.67
C GLU A 69 -2.29 -1.77 2.84
N THR A 70 -1.35 -2.48 3.50
CA THR A 70 -0.44 -3.39 2.78
C THR A 70 -1.18 -4.55 2.13
N ILE A 71 -2.13 -5.17 2.84
CA ILE A 71 -2.93 -6.28 2.30
C ILE A 71 -3.79 -5.82 1.11
N ALA A 72 -4.29 -4.58 1.15
CA ALA A 72 -5.04 -3.98 0.05
C ALA A 72 -4.15 -3.70 -1.17
N GLU A 73 -2.95 -3.16 -0.97
CA GLU A 73 -1.96 -2.91 -2.03
C GLU A 73 -1.47 -4.20 -2.69
N MET A 74 -1.29 -5.28 -1.94
CA MET A 74 -0.92 -6.60 -2.46
C MET A 74 -1.99 -7.24 -3.37
N GLY A 75 -3.21 -6.66 -3.46
CA GLY A 75 -4.23 -7.12 -4.41
C GLY A 75 -4.81 -8.51 -4.11
N CYS A 76 -4.63 -9.04 -2.90
CA CYS A 76 -5.16 -10.34 -2.48
C CYS A 76 -6.68 -10.28 -2.24
N THR A 77 -7.47 -10.14 -3.30
CA THR A 77 -8.93 -10.00 -3.23
C THR A 77 -9.61 -11.11 -2.41
N SER A 78 -9.17 -12.38 -2.55
CA SER A 78 -9.74 -13.50 -1.78
C SER A 78 -9.47 -13.42 -0.26
N CYS A 79 -8.29 -12.93 0.15
CA CYS A 79 -7.95 -12.71 1.56
C CYS A 79 -8.65 -11.46 2.10
N ILE A 80 -8.75 -10.39 1.30
CA ILE A 80 -9.48 -9.16 1.61
C ILE A 80 -10.96 -9.47 1.91
N TYR A 81 -11.65 -10.28 1.08
CA TYR A 81 -13.06 -10.62 1.34
C TYR A 81 -13.25 -11.40 2.64
N LYS A 82 -12.32 -12.28 3.04
CA LYS A 82 -12.42 -13.03 4.30
C LYS A 82 -12.06 -12.20 5.52
N VAL A 83 -11.02 -11.37 5.42
CA VAL A 83 -10.65 -10.40 6.46
C VAL A 83 -11.80 -9.44 6.75
N TRP A 84 -12.37 -8.83 5.70
CA TRP A 84 -13.52 -7.93 5.84
C TRP A 84 -14.80 -8.63 6.28
N ALA A 85 -14.99 -9.91 5.96
CA ALA A 85 -16.16 -10.69 6.39
C ALA A 85 -16.11 -11.11 7.87
N LEU A 86 -14.91 -11.31 8.44
CA LEU A 86 -14.73 -11.74 9.83
C LEU A 86 -14.70 -10.58 10.84
N GLU A 87 -14.63 -9.34 10.36
CA GLU A 87 -14.55 -8.12 11.18
C GLU A 87 -15.85 -7.29 11.16
N LYS A 88 -16.95 -7.86 10.65
CA LYS A 88 -18.28 -7.29 10.91
C LYS A 88 -18.60 -7.49 12.39
N PRO A 89 -18.74 -6.43 13.22
CA PRO A 89 -19.45 -6.59 14.48
C PRO A 89 -20.85 -7.04 14.10
N SER A 90 -21.33 -8.12 14.73
CA SER A 90 -22.74 -8.46 14.74
C SER A 90 -23.49 -7.24 15.26
N ILE A 91 -24.02 -6.43 14.34
CA ILE A 91 -25.01 -5.41 14.68
C ILE A 91 -26.25 -6.22 15.05
N VAL A 92 -26.44 -6.37 16.36
CA VAL A 92 -27.76 -6.63 16.94
C VAL A 92 -28.47 -5.29 17.05
#